data_AF-A0A7C5PGJ6-F1
#
_entry.id   AF-A0A7C5PGJ6-F1
#
_cell.length_a   1.000
_cell.length_b   1.000
_cell.length_c   1.000
_cell.angle_alpha   90.00
_cell.angle_beta   90.00
_cell.angle_gamma   90.00
#
_symmetry.space_group_name_H-M   'P 1'
#
loop_
_entity.id
_entity.type
_entity.pdbx_description
1 polymer ?
#
loop_
_entity_poly.entity_id
_entity_poly.type
_entity_poly.pdbx_seq_one_letter_code
_entity_poly.pdbx_strand_id
1 'polypeptide(L)'
;MPIVIDLERGKKVAKLLYNSFTTTDIHGRTGMPRDMVPSSVAKGSLGHILFITLTISINYKRDASSLWESSIKTFDDPETKYLFDPKLLHETPLEKIVEDMHRYNLSPRPEKDADIWQRVGVTFYEKWSSDPRNFFKNSNWDSSLIVKRLRTDTHTEKGETAPDYPYLRSPKIRPLWLKMLRDDAGMVELRNLEAIPILVDVHVARATLATGVIRGQFKGTLDELSEDIREAWFQSVEGLNANERPMIAIDMYQPLSHLSMHGCSNRDEIIGNCTAFNNCEARDLCIKGKIKIDKNFVDLET
;
A
#
# COMPACT_ATOMS: atom_id res chain seq x y z
N MET A 1 30.42 -11.37 -2.63
CA MET A 1 29.80 -12.26 -1.63
C MET A 1 28.32 -12.38 -1.96
N PRO A 2 27.68 -13.55 -1.80
CA PRO A 2 26.24 -13.69 -2.01
C PRO A 2 25.45 -12.76 -1.08
N ILE A 3 24.16 -12.60 -1.35
CA ILE A 3 23.24 -11.87 -0.47
C ILE A 3 23.32 -12.43 0.96
N VAL A 4 23.28 -11.53 1.94
CA VAL A 4 23.14 -11.82 3.37
C VAL A 4 21.96 -11.02 3.91
N ILE A 5 21.03 -11.71 4.58
CA ILE A 5 19.96 -11.11 5.40
C ILE A 5 20.49 -10.93 6.83
N ASP A 6 20.58 -9.69 7.30
CA ASP A 6 21.11 -9.33 8.62
C ASP A 6 19.95 -9.00 9.59
N LEU A 7 19.44 -10.03 10.28
CA LEU A 7 18.24 -9.92 11.13
C LEU A 7 18.43 -9.03 12.35
N GLU A 8 19.60 -9.05 12.97
CA GLU A 8 19.88 -8.18 14.12
C GLU A 8 19.95 -6.71 13.70
N ARG A 9 20.48 -6.44 12.50
CA ARG A 9 20.40 -5.12 11.90
C ARG A 9 18.96 -4.76 11.54
N GLY A 10 18.21 -5.70 10.95
CA GLY A 10 16.79 -5.54 10.64
C GLY A 10 15.95 -5.15 11.84
N LYS A 11 16.12 -5.82 12.99
CA LYS A 11 15.46 -5.46 14.26
C LYS A 11 15.78 -4.03 14.70
N LYS A 12 17.06 -3.61 14.59
CA LYS A 12 17.49 -2.25 14.93
C LYS A 12 16.84 -1.21 14.01
N VAL A 13 16.83 -1.48 12.70
CA VAL A 13 16.19 -0.60 11.71
C VAL A 13 14.69 -0.53 11.96
N ALA A 14 14.02 -1.66 12.22
CA ALA A 14 12.60 -1.72 12.51
C ALA A 14 12.23 -0.85 13.71
N LYS A 15 12.91 -1.05 14.84
CA LYS A 15 12.68 -0.27 16.07
C LYS A 15 12.94 1.22 15.84
N LEU A 16 14.04 1.57 15.18
CA LEU A 16 14.41 2.95 14.91
C LEU A 16 13.37 3.64 14.03
N LEU A 17 13.13 3.11 12.83
CA LEU A 17 12.28 3.76 11.85
C LEU A 17 10.81 3.78 12.28
N TYR A 18 10.32 2.71 12.91
CA TYR A 18 8.96 2.71 13.44
C TYR A 18 8.78 3.79 14.51
N ASN A 19 9.71 3.90 15.46
CA ASN A 19 9.65 4.93 16.49
C ASN A 19 9.79 6.34 15.91
N SER A 20 10.73 6.57 14.99
CA SER A 20 10.88 7.87 14.33
C SER A 20 9.60 8.25 13.59
N PHE A 21 9.02 7.32 12.83
CA PHE A 21 7.79 7.57 12.08
C PHE A 21 6.59 7.92 12.99
N THR A 22 6.50 7.35 14.19
CA THR A 22 5.38 7.59 15.11
C THR A 22 5.58 8.75 16.08
N THR A 23 6.79 9.31 16.21
CA THR A 23 7.10 10.31 17.26
C THR A 23 7.79 11.58 16.77
N THR A 24 8.83 11.47 15.93
CA THR A 24 9.70 12.59 15.54
C THR A 24 9.68 12.88 14.04
N ASP A 25 8.91 12.08 13.31
CA ASP A 25 8.84 11.99 11.86
C ASP A 25 10.14 11.46 11.24
N ILE A 26 10.07 11.06 9.97
CA ILE A 26 11.25 10.72 9.16
C ILE A 26 11.48 11.87 8.19
N HIS A 27 12.65 12.50 8.27
CA HIS A 27 12.96 13.73 7.54
C HIS A 27 11.95 14.88 7.80
N GLY A 28 11.39 14.95 9.01
CA GLY A 28 10.42 15.98 9.40
C GLY A 28 9.09 15.91 8.63
N ARG A 29 8.75 14.73 8.10
CA ARG A 29 7.51 14.49 7.36
C ARG A 29 6.72 13.32 7.95
N THR A 30 5.58 13.66 8.53
CA THR A 30 4.48 12.74 8.80
C THR A 30 3.57 12.63 7.58
N GLY A 31 3.10 11.41 7.34
CA GLY A 31 1.97 11.16 6.46
C GLY A 31 2.30 10.89 5.00
N MET A 32 1.62 9.91 4.42
CA MET A 32 1.56 9.75 2.97
C MET A 32 0.45 10.64 2.41
N PRO A 33 0.51 11.04 1.12
CA PRO A 33 -0.63 11.64 0.42
C PRO A 33 -1.93 10.81 0.53
N ARG A 34 -1.81 9.53 0.88
CA ARG A 34 -2.90 8.57 1.11
C ARG A 34 -3.55 8.66 2.49
N ASP A 35 -2.92 9.38 3.41
CA ASP A 35 -3.45 9.67 4.75
C ASP A 35 -4.39 10.89 4.70
N MET A 36 -4.50 11.53 3.52
CA MET A 36 -5.49 12.55 3.24
C MET A 36 -6.86 11.90 3.06
N VAL A 37 -7.79 12.27 3.92
CA VAL A 37 -9.20 11.86 3.89
C VAL A 37 -10.08 13.07 3.65
N PRO A 38 -11.22 12.94 2.95
CA PRO A 38 -12.16 14.04 2.78
C PRO A 38 -12.57 14.58 4.15
N SER A 39 -12.41 15.88 4.35
CA SER A 39 -12.68 16.55 5.64
C SER A 39 -14.12 16.35 6.13
N SER A 40 -15.02 16.07 5.19
CA SER A 40 -16.45 15.83 5.41
C SER A 40 -16.79 14.44 5.96
N VAL A 41 -15.80 13.55 6.15
CA VAL A 41 -16.01 12.15 6.50
C VAL A 41 -15.39 11.80 7.85
N ALA A 42 -16.21 11.24 8.75
CA ALA A 42 -15.72 10.74 10.03
C ALA A 42 -14.85 9.48 9.86
N LYS A 43 -13.71 9.42 10.55
CA LYS A 43 -12.83 8.24 10.60
C LYS A 43 -13.62 6.98 10.97
N GLY A 44 -13.47 5.93 10.17
CA GLY A 44 -14.14 4.63 10.37
C GLY A 44 -15.63 4.58 9.98
N SER A 45 -16.22 5.68 9.52
CA SER A 45 -17.58 5.66 8.96
C SER A 45 -17.67 4.82 7.68
N LEU A 46 -18.89 4.45 7.27
CA LEU A 46 -19.11 3.74 6.01
C LEU A 46 -18.54 4.53 4.82
N GLY A 47 -18.78 5.83 4.76
CA GLY A 47 -18.23 6.70 3.71
C GLY A 47 -16.71 6.68 3.67
N HIS A 48 -16.05 6.59 4.84
CA HIS A 48 -14.59 6.49 4.92
C HIS A 48 -14.07 5.17 4.34
N ILE A 49 -14.72 4.06 4.73
CA ILE A 49 -14.34 2.71 4.28
C ILE A 49 -14.56 2.58 2.77
N LEU A 50 -15.67 3.11 2.23
CA LEU A 50 -15.95 3.12 0.80
C LEU A 50 -14.97 4.01 0.03
N PHE A 51 -14.63 5.19 0.58
CA PHE A 51 -13.62 6.08 0.00
C PHE A 51 -12.27 5.38 -0.16
N ILE A 52 -11.76 4.75 0.90
CA ILE A 52 -10.52 3.96 0.87
C ILE A 52 -10.63 2.81 -0.14
N THR A 53 -11.72 2.04 -0.05
CA THR A 53 -11.90 0.81 -0.83
C THR A 53 -11.94 1.08 -2.33
N LEU A 54 -12.76 2.05 -2.77
CA LEU A 54 -12.88 2.38 -4.18
C LEU A 54 -11.63 3.10 -4.70
N THR A 55 -11.06 4.05 -3.94
CA THR A 55 -9.80 4.72 -4.33
C THR A 55 -8.67 3.71 -4.54
N ILE A 56 -8.47 2.78 -3.61
CA ILE A 56 -7.42 1.76 -3.71
C ILE A 56 -7.70 0.79 -4.87
N SER A 57 -8.97 0.55 -5.21
CA SER A 57 -9.32 -0.36 -6.30
C SER A 57 -8.75 0.03 -7.66
N ILE A 58 -8.36 1.30 -7.86
CA ILE A 58 -7.72 1.78 -9.10
C ILE A 58 -6.27 2.27 -8.87
N ASN A 59 -5.67 1.96 -7.73
CA ASN A 59 -4.32 2.38 -7.36
C ASN A 59 -3.21 1.52 -8.00
N TYR A 60 -3.38 1.15 -9.28
CA TYR A 60 -2.43 0.30 -10.01
C TYR A 60 -1.66 1.09 -11.07
N LYS A 61 -0.32 1.04 -11.01
CA LYS A 61 0.60 1.68 -11.98
C LYS A 61 0.35 3.19 -12.19
N ARG A 62 0.13 3.93 -11.10
CA ARG A 62 -0.04 5.39 -11.14
C ARG A 62 0.57 6.08 -9.93
N ASP A 63 0.72 7.38 -10.03
CA ASP A 63 1.11 8.20 -8.89
C ASP A 63 -0.01 8.18 -7.84
N ALA A 64 0.32 7.69 -6.65
CA ALA A 64 -0.65 7.59 -5.57
C ALA A 64 -1.08 8.98 -5.11
N SER A 65 -0.17 9.94 -4.98
CA SER A 65 -0.49 11.29 -4.47
C SER A 65 -1.58 11.96 -5.30
N SER A 66 -1.37 11.98 -6.62
CA SER A 66 -2.32 12.51 -7.58
C SER A 66 -3.66 11.78 -7.54
N LEU A 67 -3.66 10.45 -7.36
CA LEU A 67 -4.89 9.67 -7.22
C LEU A 67 -5.68 10.11 -5.99
N TRP A 68 -5.05 10.20 -4.81
CA TRP A 68 -5.76 10.54 -3.57
C TRP A 68 -6.26 11.98 -3.59
N GLU A 69 -5.48 12.93 -4.09
CA GLU A 69 -5.94 14.31 -4.29
C GLU A 69 -7.15 14.38 -5.24
N SER A 70 -7.13 13.60 -6.32
CA SER A 70 -8.25 13.53 -7.27
C SER A 70 -9.47 12.88 -6.62
N SER A 71 -9.29 11.79 -5.88
CA SER A 71 -10.37 11.12 -5.14
C SER A 71 -11.04 12.06 -4.14
N ILE A 72 -10.29 12.88 -3.40
CA ILE A 72 -10.85 13.84 -2.45
C ILE A 72 -11.71 14.88 -3.19
N LYS A 73 -11.19 15.46 -4.28
CA LYS A 73 -11.95 16.42 -5.10
C LYS A 73 -13.23 15.79 -5.65
N THR A 74 -13.17 14.56 -6.15
CA THR A 74 -14.34 13.81 -6.63
C THR A 74 -15.34 13.53 -5.51
N PHE A 75 -14.87 13.21 -4.30
CA PHE A 75 -15.73 12.92 -3.15
C PHE A 75 -16.43 14.17 -2.62
N ASP A 76 -15.72 15.30 -2.58
CA ASP A 76 -16.24 16.55 -2.02
C ASP A 76 -17.14 17.32 -3.01
N ASP A 77 -17.08 17.03 -4.32
CA ASP A 77 -18.01 17.58 -5.31
C ASP A 77 -19.37 16.85 -5.27
N PRO A 78 -20.49 17.53 -4.96
CA PRO A 78 -21.82 16.93 -4.89
C PRO A 78 -22.25 16.20 -6.17
N GLU A 79 -21.81 16.66 -7.34
CA GLU A 79 -22.18 16.08 -8.64
C GLU A 79 -21.47 14.74 -8.90
N THR A 80 -20.29 14.53 -8.31
CA THR A 80 -19.48 13.33 -8.54
C THR A 80 -19.35 12.44 -7.30
N LYS A 81 -19.83 12.90 -6.14
CA LYS A 81 -19.80 12.14 -4.87
C LYS A 81 -20.49 10.79 -4.96
N TYR A 82 -21.50 10.67 -5.83
CA TYR A 82 -22.21 9.41 -6.08
C TYR A 82 -21.26 8.28 -6.52
N LEU A 83 -20.09 8.60 -7.09
CA LEU A 83 -19.08 7.61 -7.46
C LEU A 83 -18.59 6.80 -6.25
N PHE A 84 -18.83 7.26 -5.02
CA PHE A 84 -18.48 6.54 -3.79
C PHE A 84 -19.67 5.81 -3.14
N ASP A 85 -20.82 5.76 -3.81
CA ASP A 85 -22.01 5.05 -3.37
C ASP A 85 -22.21 3.78 -4.24
N PRO A 86 -22.03 2.57 -3.66
CA PRO A 86 -22.22 1.31 -4.36
C PRO A 86 -23.55 1.16 -5.10
N LYS A 87 -24.66 1.65 -4.53
CA LYS A 87 -25.98 1.56 -5.13
C LYS A 87 -26.08 2.50 -6.33
N LEU A 88 -25.61 3.74 -6.19
CA LEU A 88 -25.64 4.70 -7.30
C LEU A 88 -24.71 4.29 -8.43
N LEU A 89 -23.57 3.64 -8.14
CA LEU A 89 -22.72 3.02 -9.16
C LEU A 89 -23.44 1.92 -9.96
N HIS A 90 -24.32 1.14 -9.31
CA HIS A 90 -25.14 0.14 -9.99
C HIS A 90 -26.23 0.78 -10.87
N GLU A 91 -26.83 1.88 -10.42
CA GLU A 91 -27.93 2.55 -11.13
C GLU A 91 -27.45 3.48 -12.27
N THR A 92 -26.17 3.88 -12.27
CA THR A 92 -25.62 4.84 -13.23
C THR A 92 -25.00 4.15 -14.45
N PRO A 93 -25.30 4.59 -15.68
CA PRO A 93 -24.64 4.09 -16.89
C PRO A 93 -23.12 4.30 -16.86
N LEU A 94 -22.37 3.34 -17.40
CA LEU A 94 -20.90 3.37 -17.38
C LEU A 94 -20.35 4.61 -18.09
N GLU A 95 -21.00 5.09 -19.14
CA GLU A 95 -20.59 6.28 -19.89
C GLU A 95 -20.57 7.54 -19.01
N LYS A 96 -21.57 7.68 -18.12
CA LYS A 96 -21.62 8.79 -17.17
C LYS A 96 -20.55 8.65 -16.08
N ILE A 97 -20.31 7.43 -15.59
CA ILE A 97 -19.22 7.15 -14.64
C ILE A 97 -17.87 7.54 -15.27
N VAL A 98 -17.65 7.16 -16.52
CA VAL A 98 -16.44 7.52 -17.28
C VAL A 98 -16.29 9.05 -17.37
N GLU A 99 -17.34 9.78 -17.72
CA GLU A 99 -17.31 11.24 -17.79
C GLU A 99 -16.97 11.88 -16.43
N ASP A 100 -17.66 11.48 -15.36
CA ASP A 100 -17.49 12.09 -14.04
C ASP A 100 -16.13 11.72 -13.39
N MET A 101 -15.58 10.54 -13.67
CA MET A 101 -14.23 10.17 -13.25
C MET A 101 -13.14 11.01 -13.93
N HIS A 102 -13.40 11.60 -15.10
CA HIS A 102 -12.43 12.50 -15.74
C HIS A 102 -12.40 13.89 -15.14
N ARG A 103 -13.49 14.36 -14.55
CA ARG A 103 -13.67 15.75 -14.12
C ARG A 103 -12.51 16.27 -13.27
N TYR A 104 -11.98 15.43 -12.39
CA TYR A 104 -10.84 15.73 -11.52
C TYR A 104 -9.60 14.88 -11.83
N ASN A 105 -9.54 14.25 -13.01
CA ASN A 105 -8.48 13.30 -13.38
C ASN A 105 -8.39 12.09 -12.43
N LEU A 106 -9.52 11.63 -11.89
CA LEU A 106 -9.57 10.44 -11.04
C LEU A 106 -9.03 9.22 -11.78
N SER A 107 -9.16 9.16 -13.11
CA SER A 107 -8.48 8.17 -13.94
C SER A 107 -7.87 8.75 -15.23
N PRO A 108 -6.61 8.38 -15.57
CA PRO A 108 -6.03 8.60 -16.89
C PRO A 108 -6.38 7.49 -17.89
N ARG A 109 -7.05 6.41 -17.45
CA ARG A 109 -7.48 5.24 -18.23
C ARG A 109 -8.97 5.00 -17.98
N PRO A 110 -9.78 5.94 -18.45
CA PRO A 110 -11.10 6.17 -17.90
C PRO A 110 -12.05 5.00 -18.07
N GLU A 111 -12.08 4.37 -19.23
CA GLU A 111 -12.98 3.24 -19.50
C GLU A 111 -12.65 2.04 -18.60
N LYS A 112 -11.36 1.68 -18.52
CA LYS A 112 -10.91 0.52 -17.74
C LYS A 112 -11.07 0.74 -16.25
N ASP A 113 -10.67 1.91 -15.76
CA ASP A 113 -10.74 2.19 -14.33
C ASP A 113 -12.20 2.40 -13.90
N ALA A 114 -13.06 2.97 -14.75
CA ALA A 114 -14.50 3.05 -14.49
C ALA A 114 -15.16 1.67 -14.43
N ASP A 115 -14.82 0.75 -15.35
CA ASP A 115 -15.30 -0.63 -15.30
C ASP A 115 -14.88 -1.32 -13.99
N ILE A 116 -13.62 -1.15 -13.57
CA ILE A 116 -13.13 -1.71 -12.29
C ILE A 116 -13.84 -1.08 -11.09
N TRP A 117 -13.95 0.25 -11.08
CA TRP A 117 -14.57 1.02 -10.02
C TRP A 117 -16.04 0.65 -9.85
N GLN A 118 -16.80 0.62 -10.96
CA GLN A 118 -18.19 0.20 -10.99
C GLN A 118 -18.30 -1.27 -10.55
N ARG A 119 -17.50 -2.20 -11.09
CA ARG A 119 -17.57 -3.62 -10.73
C ARG A 119 -17.34 -3.86 -9.23
N VAL A 120 -16.36 -3.18 -8.64
CA VAL A 120 -16.09 -3.29 -7.19
C VAL A 120 -17.25 -2.70 -6.38
N GLY A 121 -17.76 -1.52 -6.77
CA GLY A 121 -18.93 -0.91 -6.14
C GLY A 121 -20.16 -1.80 -6.20
N VAL A 122 -20.54 -2.25 -7.39
CA VAL A 122 -21.69 -3.14 -7.64
C VAL A 122 -21.55 -4.44 -6.84
N THR A 123 -20.36 -5.03 -6.79
CA THR A 123 -20.10 -6.22 -5.96
C THR A 123 -20.45 -5.96 -4.49
N PHE A 124 -20.03 -4.82 -3.92
CA PHE A 124 -20.38 -4.45 -2.56
C PHE A 124 -21.87 -4.15 -2.38
N TYR A 125 -22.53 -3.54 -3.37
CA TYR A 125 -23.97 -3.34 -3.35
C TYR A 125 -24.72 -4.68 -3.30
N GLU A 126 -24.51 -5.55 -4.28
CA GLU A 126 -25.28 -6.77 -4.48
C GLU A 126 -24.99 -7.85 -3.42
N LYS A 127 -23.71 -8.04 -3.07
CA LYS A 127 -23.30 -9.15 -2.19
C LYS A 127 -23.18 -8.73 -0.73
N TRP A 128 -23.02 -7.43 -0.46
CA TRP A 128 -22.63 -6.94 0.87
C TRP A 128 -23.46 -5.76 1.36
N SER A 129 -24.62 -5.48 0.74
CA SER A 129 -25.54 -4.41 1.14
C SER A 129 -24.84 -3.04 1.21
N SER A 130 -23.97 -2.77 0.25
CA SER A 130 -23.15 -1.55 0.14
C SER A 130 -22.13 -1.33 1.27
N ASP A 131 -21.87 -2.34 2.10
CA ASP A 131 -20.99 -2.21 3.27
C ASP A 131 -19.87 -3.25 3.25
N PRO A 132 -18.61 -2.85 2.96
CA PRO A 132 -17.46 -3.75 2.99
C PRO A 132 -17.27 -4.49 4.33
N ARG A 133 -17.78 -3.95 5.45
CA ARG A 133 -17.75 -4.63 6.75
C ARG A 133 -18.55 -5.93 6.75
N ASN A 134 -19.59 -6.05 5.93
CA ASN A 134 -20.33 -7.30 5.79
C ASN A 134 -19.48 -8.40 5.12
N PHE A 135 -18.64 -8.03 4.14
CA PHE A 135 -17.66 -8.96 3.55
C PHE A 135 -16.64 -9.45 4.59
N PHE A 136 -16.13 -8.54 5.42
CA PHE A 136 -15.19 -8.90 6.50
C PHE A 136 -15.85 -9.75 7.57
N LYS A 137 -17.05 -9.38 8.03
CA LYS A 137 -17.83 -10.16 8.98
C LYS A 137 -18.12 -11.57 8.46
N ASN A 138 -18.50 -11.70 7.19
CA ASN A 138 -18.71 -12.99 6.55
C ASN A 138 -17.42 -13.80 6.39
N SER A 139 -16.27 -13.13 6.40
CA SER A 139 -14.95 -13.75 6.42
C SER A 139 -14.37 -13.89 7.83
N ASN A 140 -15.20 -13.78 8.88
CA ASN A 140 -14.82 -13.83 10.29
C ASN A 140 -13.69 -12.85 10.68
N TRP A 141 -13.58 -11.74 9.94
CA TRP A 141 -12.49 -10.77 10.07
C TRP A 141 -11.08 -11.37 9.89
N ASP A 142 -10.99 -12.56 9.28
CA ASP A 142 -9.73 -13.27 9.06
C ASP A 142 -9.10 -12.81 7.73
N SER A 143 -7.92 -12.19 7.82
CA SER A 143 -7.23 -11.65 6.63
C SER A 143 -6.84 -12.73 5.62
N SER A 144 -6.55 -13.96 6.05
CA SER A 144 -6.24 -15.07 5.14
C SER A 144 -7.48 -15.52 4.37
N LEU A 145 -8.64 -15.59 5.03
CA LEU A 145 -9.91 -15.89 4.36
C LEU A 145 -10.32 -14.75 3.41
N ILE A 146 -10.18 -13.50 3.84
CA ILE A 146 -10.43 -12.32 2.99
C ILE A 146 -9.55 -12.39 1.73
N VAL A 147 -8.25 -12.66 1.88
CA VAL A 147 -7.30 -12.80 0.76
C VAL A 147 -7.71 -13.91 -0.20
N LYS A 148 -8.10 -15.07 0.33
CA LYS A 148 -8.58 -16.19 -0.49
C LYS A 148 -9.79 -15.76 -1.32
N ARG A 149 -10.78 -15.15 -0.67
CA ARG A 149 -12.03 -14.72 -1.30
C ARG A 149 -11.86 -13.63 -2.34
N LEU A 150 -11.01 -12.64 -2.08
CA LEU A 150 -10.66 -11.64 -3.09
C LEU A 150 -10.14 -12.30 -4.38
N ARG A 151 -9.41 -13.42 -4.28
CA ARG A 151 -8.85 -14.13 -5.44
C ARG A 151 -9.86 -15.04 -6.15
N THR A 152 -10.82 -15.60 -5.41
CA THR A 152 -11.67 -16.69 -5.89
C THR A 152 -13.11 -16.31 -6.16
N ASP A 153 -13.63 -15.26 -5.50
CA ASP A 153 -15.02 -14.86 -5.64
C ASP A 153 -15.22 -14.24 -7.04
N THR A 154 -16.25 -14.72 -7.72
CA THR A 154 -16.59 -14.38 -9.12
C THR A 154 -18.09 -14.24 -9.28
N HIS A 155 -18.49 -13.67 -10.42
CA HIS A 155 -19.87 -13.67 -10.91
C HIS A 155 -19.88 -13.96 -12.41
N THR A 156 -21.08 -14.24 -12.93
CA THR A 156 -21.29 -14.39 -14.37
C THR A 156 -21.66 -13.04 -14.96
N GLU A 157 -20.88 -12.58 -15.94
CA GLU A 157 -21.10 -11.34 -16.67
C GLU A 157 -21.03 -11.65 -18.17
N LYS A 158 -22.11 -11.32 -18.91
CA LYS A 158 -22.20 -11.56 -20.36
C LYS A 158 -21.89 -13.01 -20.79
N GLY A 159 -22.22 -13.99 -19.94
CA GLY A 159 -21.96 -15.41 -20.18
C GLY A 159 -20.54 -15.88 -19.83
N GLU A 160 -19.67 -14.98 -19.37
CA GLU A 160 -18.31 -15.29 -18.93
C GLU A 160 -18.17 -15.17 -17.41
N THR A 161 -17.14 -15.80 -16.85
CA THR A 161 -16.82 -15.67 -15.42
C THR A 161 -15.91 -14.46 -15.20
N ALA A 162 -16.39 -13.47 -14.46
CA ALA A 162 -15.66 -12.26 -14.11
C ALA A 162 -15.28 -12.26 -12.61
N PRO A 163 -14.10 -11.72 -12.23
CA PRO A 163 -13.73 -11.57 -10.83
C PRO A 163 -14.53 -10.44 -10.17
N ASP A 164 -15.04 -10.70 -8.97
CA ASP A 164 -15.73 -9.70 -8.13
C ASP A 164 -14.82 -8.52 -7.76
N TYR A 165 -13.52 -8.79 -7.60
CA TYR A 165 -12.56 -7.85 -7.02
C TYR A 165 -11.33 -7.66 -7.93
N PRO A 166 -11.46 -7.06 -9.13
CA PRO A 166 -10.45 -7.10 -10.19
C PRO A 166 -9.03 -6.69 -9.79
N TYR A 167 -8.85 -5.53 -9.18
CA TYR A 167 -7.54 -5.06 -8.71
C TYR A 167 -7.32 -5.31 -7.22
N LEU A 168 -8.38 -5.38 -6.41
CA LEU A 168 -8.27 -5.75 -4.99
C LEU A 168 -7.76 -7.20 -4.80
N ARG A 169 -7.85 -8.09 -5.79
CA ARG A 169 -7.20 -9.42 -5.77
C ARG A 169 -5.70 -9.40 -6.03
N SER A 170 -5.14 -8.27 -6.45
CA SER A 170 -3.71 -8.15 -6.79
C SER A 170 -2.83 -8.32 -5.55
N PRO A 171 -1.70 -9.04 -5.64
CA PRO A 171 -0.74 -9.14 -4.54
C PRO A 171 -0.10 -7.79 -4.17
N LYS A 172 -0.23 -6.76 -5.02
CA LYS A 172 0.27 -5.39 -4.76
C LYS A 172 -0.79 -4.46 -4.16
N ILE A 173 -2.07 -4.65 -4.47
CA ILE A 173 -3.13 -3.74 -3.99
C ILE A 173 -3.76 -4.27 -2.71
N ARG A 174 -3.95 -5.59 -2.62
CA ARG A 174 -4.61 -6.24 -1.49
C ARG A 174 -3.95 -5.96 -0.13
N PRO A 175 -2.61 -6.10 0.03
CA PRO A 175 -1.99 -5.82 1.33
C PRO A 175 -2.17 -4.36 1.75
N LEU A 176 -2.06 -3.44 0.79
CA LEU A 176 -2.23 -2.01 1.02
C LEU A 176 -3.67 -1.69 1.46
N TRP A 177 -4.67 -2.29 0.80
CA TRP A 177 -6.07 -2.12 1.19
C TRP A 177 -6.33 -2.54 2.63
N LEU A 178 -5.90 -3.75 3.02
CA LEU A 178 -6.08 -4.25 4.39
C LEU A 178 -5.33 -3.40 5.42
N LYS A 179 -4.11 -2.94 5.09
CA LYS A 179 -3.34 -2.04 5.95
C LYS A 179 -4.07 -0.73 6.19
N MET A 180 -4.54 -0.08 5.11
CA MET A 180 -5.21 1.23 5.20
C MET A 180 -6.54 1.13 5.95
N LEU A 181 -7.28 0.04 5.77
CA LEU A 181 -8.49 -0.19 6.56
C LEU A 181 -8.18 -0.34 8.06
N ARG A 182 -7.12 -1.06 8.44
CA ARG A 182 -6.71 -1.16 9.84
C ARG A 182 -6.25 0.19 10.40
N ASP A 183 -5.29 0.83 9.74
CA ASP A 183 -4.57 1.98 10.29
C ASP A 183 -5.37 3.29 10.15
N ASP A 184 -5.99 3.48 8.99
CA ASP A 184 -6.70 4.72 8.65
C ASP A 184 -8.19 4.61 8.98
N ALA A 185 -8.85 3.49 8.66
CA ALA A 185 -10.26 3.32 9.01
C ALA A 185 -10.49 2.78 10.43
N GLY A 186 -9.43 2.41 11.15
CA GLY A 186 -9.53 1.94 12.54
C GLY A 186 -10.16 0.55 12.67
N MET A 187 -10.06 -0.30 11.63
CA MET A 187 -10.65 -1.65 11.62
C MET A 187 -9.77 -2.64 12.39
N VAL A 188 -9.74 -2.46 13.72
CA VAL A 188 -8.91 -3.24 14.65
C VAL A 188 -9.35 -4.70 14.78
N GLU A 189 -10.56 -5.04 14.29
CA GLU A 189 -11.06 -6.41 14.31
C GLU A 189 -10.40 -7.32 13.27
N LEU A 190 -9.68 -6.77 12.28
CA LEU A 190 -8.94 -7.56 11.28
C LEU A 190 -7.84 -8.40 11.94
N ARG A 191 -7.94 -9.72 11.81
CA ARG A 191 -7.03 -10.71 12.40
C ARG A 191 -6.10 -11.29 11.35
N ASN A 192 -5.02 -11.94 11.79
CA ASN A 192 -4.07 -12.67 10.94
C ASN A 192 -3.41 -11.78 9.87
N LEU A 193 -3.22 -10.48 10.17
CA LEU A 193 -2.54 -9.54 9.29
C LEU A 193 -1.03 -9.79 9.24
N GLU A 194 -0.48 -10.44 10.26
CA GLU A 194 0.91 -10.92 10.31
C GLU A 194 1.23 -11.94 9.21
N ALA A 195 0.22 -12.59 8.60
CA ALA A 195 0.42 -13.46 7.45
C ALA A 195 0.48 -12.69 6.10
N ILE A 196 0.17 -11.39 6.11
CA ILE A 196 0.13 -10.57 4.90
C ILE A 196 1.53 -10.03 4.61
N PRO A 197 2.09 -10.28 3.41
CA PRO A 197 3.43 -9.81 3.06
C PRO A 197 3.49 -8.30 3.00
N ILE A 198 4.62 -7.74 3.44
CA ILE A 198 4.97 -6.35 3.17
C ILE A 198 5.01 -6.12 1.65
N LEU A 199 4.53 -4.95 1.24
CA LEU A 199 4.60 -4.50 -0.15
C LEU A 199 6.06 -4.18 -0.48
N VAL A 200 6.60 -4.80 -1.54
CA VAL A 200 7.94 -4.50 -2.02
C VAL A 200 7.82 -3.67 -3.29
N ASP A 201 8.07 -2.36 -3.14
CA ASP A 201 8.26 -1.43 -4.24
C ASP A 201 9.72 -0.91 -4.26
N VAL A 202 10.02 -0.05 -5.22
CA VAL A 202 11.36 0.56 -5.34
C VAL A 202 11.79 1.29 -4.07
N HIS A 203 10.86 1.84 -3.30
CA HIS A 203 11.17 2.60 -2.09
C HIS A 203 11.53 1.68 -0.94
N VAL A 204 10.70 0.66 -0.69
CA VAL A 204 10.97 -0.37 0.32
C VAL A 204 12.27 -1.10 0.02
N ALA A 205 12.51 -1.48 -1.24
CA ALA A 205 13.75 -2.12 -1.65
C ALA A 205 14.96 -1.20 -1.42
N ARG A 206 14.92 0.05 -1.89
CA ARG A 206 16.02 1.00 -1.71
C ARG A 206 16.35 1.23 -0.23
N ALA A 207 15.35 1.42 0.64
CA ALA A 207 15.58 1.60 2.07
C ALA A 207 16.15 0.34 2.74
N THR A 208 15.62 -0.84 2.39
CA THR A 208 16.10 -2.13 2.91
C THR A 208 17.59 -2.35 2.56
N LEU A 209 17.97 -2.08 1.31
CA LEU A 209 19.35 -2.20 0.85
C LEU A 209 20.25 -1.10 1.45
N ALA A 210 19.79 0.15 1.48
CA ALA A 210 20.58 1.26 2.00
C ALA A 210 20.87 1.16 3.50
N THR A 211 19.97 0.55 4.26
CA THR A 211 20.16 0.28 5.70
C THR A 211 20.92 -1.01 5.96
N GLY A 212 21.27 -1.77 4.92
CA GLY A 212 22.05 -3.00 5.01
C GLY A 212 21.36 -4.17 5.68
N VAL A 213 20.04 -4.12 5.82
CA VAL A 213 19.23 -5.28 6.24
C VAL A 213 19.44 -6.43 5.27
N ILE A 214 19.59 -6.11 3.98
CA ILE A 214 20.10 -7.00 2.94
C ILE A 214 21.36 -6.37 2.37
N ARG A 215 22.45 -7.14 2.29
CA ARG A 215 23.77 -6.71 1.80
C ARG A 215 24.50 -7.81 1.03
N GLY A 216 25.63 -7.48 0.41
CA GLY A 216 26.39 -8.40 -0.45
C GLY A 216 26.29 -8.02 -1.92
N GLN A 217 26.28 -9.01 -2.81
CA GLN A 217 26.20 -8.83 -4.26
C GLN A 217 24.93 -9.46 -4.84
N PHE A 218 24.21 -8.69 -5.64
CA PHE A 218 23.04 -9.15 -6.38
C PHE A 218 22.91 -8.39 -7.70
N LYS A 219 22.52 -9.10 -8.75
CA LYS A 219 22.25 -8.52 -10.06
C LYS A 219 21.09 -9.26 -10.70
N GLY A 220 19.95 -8.59 -10.81
CA GLY A 220 18.71 -9.23 -11.24
C GLY A 220 17.53 -8.26 -11.19
N THR A 221 16.33 -8.80 -11.17
CA THR A 221 15.09 -8.03 -11.08
C THR A 221 14.66 -7.82 -9.63
N LEU A 222 13.89 -6.76 -9.40
CA LEU A 222 13.27 -6.49 -8.11
C LEU A 222 12.29 -7.60 -7.71
N ASP A 223 11.62 -8.23 -8.67
CA ASP A 223 10.70 -9.34 -8.39
C ASP A 223 11.47 -10.57 -7.85
N GLU A 224 12.66 -10.87 -8.37
CA GLU A 224 13.55 -11.93 -7.84
C GLU A 224 14.03 -11.63 -6.42
N LEU A 225 14.36 -10.36 -6.11
CA LEU A 225 14.80 -9.94 -4.77
C LEU A 225 13.65 -9.78 -3.76
N SER A 226 12.40 -9.75 -4.23
CA SER A 226 11.26 -9.40 -3.38
C SER A 226 10.97 -10.43 -2.29
N GLU A 227 11.26 -11.71 -2.52
CA GLU A 227 11.07 -12.73 -1.49
C GLU A 227 12.09 -12.59 -0.36
N ASP A 228 13.36 -12.32 -0.67
CA ASP A 228 14.40 -12.05 0.34
C ASP A 228 14.04 -10.82 1.19
N ILE A 229 13.53 -9.75 0.56
CA ILE A 229 13.07 -8.54 1.26
C ILE A 229 11.90 -8.87 2.19
N ARG A 230 10.94 -9.68 1.74
CA ARG A 230 9.80 -10.07 2.58
C ARG A 230 10.25 -10.92 3.76
N GLU A 231 11.08 -11.93 3.51
CA GLU A 231 11.64 -12.78 4.57
C GLU A 231 12.39 -11.94 5.61
N ALA A 232 13.27 -11.05 5.14
CA ALA A 232 14.01 -10.16 6.01
C ALA A 232 13.08 -9.38 6.94
N TRP A 233 11.99 -8.79 6.42
CA TRP A 233 11.07 -8.02 7.26
C TRP A 233 10.13 -8.87 8.11
N PHE A 234 9.73 -10.06 7.67
CA PHE A 234 8.99 -10.99 8.53
C PHE A 234 9.79 -11.36 9.78
N GLN A 235 11.05 -11.76 9.59
CA GLN A 235 11.91 -12.18 10.69
C GLN A 235 12.42 -11.01 11.53
N SER A 236 12.67 -9.85 10.92
CA SER A 236 13.21 -8.68 11.62
C SER A 236 12.25 -8.03 12.62
N VAL A 237 10.94 -8.21 12.44
CA VAL A 237 9.93 -7.63 13.35
C VAL A 237 9.55 -8.57 14.49
N GLU A 238 9.99 -9.84 14.45
CA GLU A 238 9.65 -10.82 15.49
C GLU A 238 10.12 -10.36 16.88
N GLY A 239 9.21 -10.42 17.85
CA GLY A 239 9.46 -9.99 19.22
C GLY A 239 9.49 -8.46 19.41
N LEU A 240 9.29 -7.66 18.37
CA LEU A 240 9.10 -6.21 18.47
C LEU A 240 7.63 -5.86 18.64
N ASN A 241 7.37 -4.68 19.22
CA ASN A 241 6.04 -4.14 19.40
C ASN A 241 5.85 -2.87 18.57
N ALA A 242 4.65 -2.75 18.01
CA ALA A 242 4.11 -1.58 17.36
C ALA A 242 3.00 -1.02 18.27
N ASN A 243 3.34 -0.01 19.08
CA ASN A 243 2.50 0.46 20.19
C ASN A 243 2.16 -0.70 21.16
N GLU A 244 0.86 -0.95 21.41
CA GLU A 244 0.37 -1.96 22.35
C GLU A 244 0.17 -3.36 21.74
N ARG A 245 0.61 -3.58 20.48
CA ARG A 245 0.50 -4.87 19.79
C ARG A 245 1.84 -5.35 19.24
N PRO A 246 1.99 -6.65 18.94
CA PRO A 246 3.13 -7.13 18.17
C PRO A 246 3.26 -6.38 16.83
N MET A 247 4.50 -6.05 16.48
CA MET A 247 4.83 -5.47 15.18
C MET A 247 4.70 -6.56 14.11
N ILE A 248 4.20 -6.17 12.94
CA ILE A 248 4.12 -7.06 11.78
C ILE A 248 4.82 -6.42 10.58
N ALA A 249 5.27 -7.23 9.62
CA ALA A 249 6.13 -6.75 8.52
C ALA A 249 5.53 -5.56 7.77
N ILE A 250 4.22 -5.54 7.55
CA ILE A 250 3.54 -4.46 6.83
C ILE A 250 3.56 -3.11 7.57
N ASP A 251 3.83 -3.10 8.88
CA ASP A 251 4.02 -1.87 9.66
C ASP A 251 5.27 -1.11 9.21
N MET A 252 6.26 -1.82 8.66
CA MET A 252 7.49 -1.23 8.14
C MET A 252 7.34 -0.58 6.77
N TYR A 253 6.22 -0.80 6.06
CA TYR A 253 6.00 -0.25 4.73
C TYR A 253 6.15 1.28 4.71
N GLN A 254 5.39 2.00 5.54
CA GLN A 254 5.41 3.46 5.59
C GLN A 254 6.76 4.02 6.06
N PRO A 255 7.35 3.56 7.19
CA PRO A 255 8.65 4.05 7.62
C PRO A 255 9.75 3.88 6.55
N LEU A 256 9.80 2.73 5.87
CA LEU A 256 10.78 2.47 4.81
C LEU A 256 10.53 3.35 3.58
N SER A 257 9.26 3.50 3.17
CA SER A 257 8.91 4.38 2.06
C SER A 257 9.33 5.83 2.33
N HIS A 258 9.08 6.35 3.53
CA HIS A 258 9.46 7.72 3.92
C HIS A 258 10.98 7.91 3.92
N LEU A 259 11.72 6.99 4.54
CA LEU A 259 13.19 7.02 4.53
C LEU A 259 13.72 7.04 3.09
N SER A 260 13.12 6.24 2.22
CA SER A 260 13.54 6.13 0.82
C SER A 260 13.23 7.38 0.00
N MET A 261 12.00 7.90 0.10
CA MET A 261 11.54 9.04 -0.69
C MET A 261 12.31 10.32 -0.35
N HIS A 262 12.60 10.55 0.93
CA HIS A 262 13.17 11.81 1.41
C HIS A 262 14.66 11.73 1.78
N GLY A 263 15.20 10.51 1.92
CA GLY A 263 16.60 10.26 2.26
C GLY A 263 17.33 9.45 1.20
N CYS A 264 17.04 8.15 1.11
CA CYS A 264 17.85 7.22 0.30
C CYS A 264 17.81 7.52 -1.21
N SER A 265 16.79 8.21 -1.71
CA SER A 265 16.72 8.71 -3.10
C SER A 265 17.86 9.69 -3.43
N ASN A 266 18.43 10.36 -2.44
CA ASN A 266 19.56 11.29 -2.57
C ASN A 266 20.93 10.60 -2.43
N ARG A 267 20.95 9.27 -2.34
CA ARG A 267 22.18 8.48 -2.24
C ARG A 267 22.77 8.26 -3.63
N ASP A 268 24.06 8.49 -3.77
CA ASP A 268 24.83 8.10 -4.95
C ASP A 268 24.75 6.57 -5.15
N GLU A 269 24.35 6.16 -6.34
CA GLU A 269 24.06 4.77 -6.66
C GLU A 269 25.31 3.88 -6.70
N ILE A 270 26.52 4.44 -6.79
CA ILE A 270 27.77 3.70 -6.97
C ILE A 270 28.57 3.62 -5.66
N ILE A 271 28.79 4.74 -5.01
CA ILE A 271 29.65 4.82 -3.80
C ILE A 271 28.85 4.94 -2.50
N GLY A 272 27.59 5.37 -2.57
CA GLY A 272 26.73 5.48 -1.39
C GLY A 272 26.94 6.74 -0.54
N ASN A 273 27.42 7.82 -1.15
CA ASN A 273 27.39 9.14 -0.51
C ASN A 273 25.98 9.72 -0.58
N CYS A 274 25.50 10.31 0.51
CA CYS A 274 24.14 10.82 0.60
C CYS A 274 24.16 12.24 1.15
N THR A 275 23.52 13.18 0.46
CA THR A 275 23.46 14.58 0.89
C THR A 275 22.60 14.76 2.15
N ALA A 276 21.64 13.86 2.38
CA ALA A 276 20.80 13.84 3.57
C ALA A 276 21.46 13.15 4.79
N PHE A 277 22.68 12.61 4.66
CA PHE A 277 23.30 11.73 5.66
C PHE A 277 23.36 12.33 7.08
N ASN A 278 23.79 13.59 7.21
CA ASN A 278 23.98 14.22 8.53
C ASN A 278 22.68 14.36 9.32
N ASN A 279 21.55 14.51 8.62
CA ASN A 279 20.22 14.74 9.19
C ASN A 279 19.31 13.51 9.08
N CYS A 280 19.84 12.35 8.67
CA CYS A 280 19.08 11.12 8.50
C CYS A 280 19.02 10.36 9.82
N GLU A 281 17.80 9.96 10.23
CA GLU A 281 17.55 9.20 11.45
C GLU A 281 18.28 7.84 11.42
N ALA A 282 18.42 7.25 10.23
CA ALA A 282 19.08 5.96 10.01
C ALA A 282 20.56 6.05 9.62
N ARG A 283 21.22 7.20 9.80
CA ARG A 283 22.61 7.41 9.33
C ARG A 283 23.60 6.36 9.85
N ASP A 284 23.47 5.95 11.10
CA ASP A 284 24.37 4.98 11.76
C ASP A 284 24.13 3.54 11.26
N LEU A 285 23.01 3.32 10.58
CA LEU A 285 22.65 2.05 9.94
C LEU A 285 22.79 2.12 8.41
N CYS A 286 23.17 3.26 7.83
CA CYS A 286 23.36 3.37 6.38
C CYS A 286 24.68 2.72 5.93
N ILE A 287 24.65 1.96 4.84
CA ILE A 287 25.83 1.31 4.27
C ILE A 287 26.35 2.02 3.01
N LYS A 288 27.66 1.90 2.78
CA LYS A 288 28.34 2.33 1.54
C LYS A 288 28.26 1.24 0.47
N GLY A 289 28.64 1.58 -0.75
CA GLY A 289 28.64 0.66 -1.89
C GLY A 289 27.52 0.94 -2.90
N LYS A 290 27.43 0.08 -3.92
CA LYS A 290 26.55 0.28 -5.06
C LYS A 290 25.15 -0.23 -4.75
N ILE A 291 24.15 0.64 -4.95
CA ILE A 291 22.73 0.31 -4.87
C ILE A 291 22.04 1.06 -6.01
N LYS A 292 21.89 0.39 -7.14
CA LYS A 292 21.20 0.93 -8.31
C LYS A 292 19.89 0.20 -8.54
N ILE A 293 18.79 0.95 -8.65
CA ILE A 293 17.47 0.40 -8.98
C ILE A 293 16.88 1.19 -10.15
N ASP A 294 16.84 0.60 -11.34
CA ASP A 294 16.33 1.22 -12.57
C ASP A 294 15.33 0.29 -13.27
N LYS A 295 14.12 0.76 -13.56
CA LYS A 295 13.08 0.03 -14.33
C LYS A 295 12.92 -1.45 -13.92
N ASN A 296 12.83 -1.72 -12.61
CA ASN A 296 12.76 -3.05 -11.98
C ASN A 296 14.05 -3.87 -11.98
N PHE A 297 15.17 -3.36 -12.47
CA PHE A 297 16.48 -4.00 -12.33
C PHE A 297 17.19 -3.49 -11.07
N VAL A 298 17.84 -4.40 -10.35
CA VAL A 298 18.62 -4.13 -9.14
C VAL A 298 20.07 -4.58 -9.37
N ASP A 299 21.00 -3.69 -9.08
CA ASP A 299 22.44 -3.94 -9.08
C ASP A 299 23.02 -3.49 -7.72
N LEU A 300 23.35 -4.47 -6.88
CA LEU A 300 23.78 -4.33 -5.50
C LEU A 300 25.21 -4.84 -5.36
N GLU A 301 26.10 -4.01 -4.81
CA GLU A 301 27.45 -4.40 -4.42
C GLU A 301 27.84 -3.65 -3.12
N THR A 302 27.69 -4.32 -1.98
CA THR A 302 27.82 -3.72 -0.63
C THR A 302 28.51 -4.62 0.38
#